data_AF-A0A938MC26-F1
#
_entry.id   AF-A0A938MC26-F1
#
_cell.length_a   1.000
_cell.length_b   1.000
_cell.length_c   1.000
_cell.angle_alpha   90.00
_cell.angle_beta   90.00
_cell.angle_gamma   90.00
#
_symmetry.space_group_name_H-M   'P 1'
#
loop_
_entity.id
_entity.type
_entity.pdbx_description
1 polymer ?
#
loop_
_entity_poly.entity_id
_entity_poly.type
_entity_poly.pdbx_seq_one_letter_code
_entity_poly.pdbx_strand_id
1 'polypeptide(L)'
;MMTATGAICLSAPQPQTVPIAHVGYIRADAQPEANPCSTFGTTDSVAWDYGNRSLVIEFDQPALVTRIVVSSDLKTPYEPHLSRDTVKVYTSRDNRAYVRYEKPFSFRLSRSKQPGKIWELEISGLSVLTKFLKLKQSYDAADYGFGISKLKEAVQAFSDNPLGGPVSLDGLFVEPAQPTGRVVVFVLIQAPKLEGLRLHVEAENAETWERISSAETVTPGQWSQVTLNSEKLTQGGYWLRARLVYGEAILAQKDAAFRVHSEVIRDAGDGLREPVPGGALILRDLPRWCEGGEGFTYRLTGPMARACRGLALDKGATVTLKPPATGEYAVYVALDNPWPNVKVKWGSYGATVLATQSDWPVAGGVQEHFAGCGDFSKAPLVLQSPGGPTRVSHVRLARLTPAEAELAHYQPDPAANRRVIYNNDGFTELWGVKNWDKAR
;
A
#
# COMPACT_ATOMS: atom_id res chain seq x y z
N MET A 1 31.78 25.19 23.21
CA MET A 1 31.10 24.02 22.61
C MET A 1 30.49 24.46 21.29
N MET A 2 31.05 24.02 20.16
CA MET A 2 30.47 24.24 18.83
C MET A 2 29.60 23.03 18.49
N THR A 3 28.29 23.23 18.35
CA THR A 3 27.34 22.21 17.88
C THR A 3 27.37 22.18 16.36
N ALA A 4 27.99 21.13 15.80
CA ALA A 4 27.96 20.87 14.37
C ALA A 4 26.58 20.33 13.96
N THR A 5 25.84 21.12 13.19
CA THR A 5 24.60 20.69 12.53
C THR A 5 24.98 20.05 11.19
N GLY A 6 25.17 18.74 11.17
CA GLY A 6 25.42 18.00 9.94
C GLY A 6 24.13 17.80 9.16
N ALA A 7 23.93 18.57 8.08
CA ALA A 7 22.88 18.29 7.12
C ALA A 7 23.23 17.01 6.35
N ILE A 8 22.43 15.96 6.50
CA ILE A 8 22.54 14.74 5.69
C ILE A 8 21.98 15.07 4.31
N CYS A 9 22.84 15.40 3.35
CA CYS A 9 22.47 15.45 1.94
C CYS A 9 22.24 14.02 1.46
N LEU A 10 21.00 13.58 1.40
CA LEU A 10 20.63 12.38 0.65
C LEU A 10 20.89 12.66 -0.83
N SER A 11 21.81 11.91 -1.44
CA SER A 11 22.04 11.99 -2.88
C SER A 11 20.76 11.59 -3.62
N ALA A 12 20.45 12.32 -4.70
CA ALA A 12 19.34 11.94 -5.56
C ALA A 12 19.54 10.50 -6.06
N PRO A 13 18.48 9.68 -6.09
CA PRO A 13 18.56 8.33 -6.61
C PRO A 13 19.11 8.36 -8.05
N GLN A 14 20.07 7.48 -8.33
CA GLN A 14 20.65 7.36 -9.67
C GLN A 14 19.61 6.75 -10.61
N PRO A 15 19.42 7.28 -11.83
CA PRO A 15 18.51 6.71 -12.82
C PRO A 15 18.88 5.25 -13.12
N GLN A 16 17.89 4.35 -13.10
CA GLN A 16 18.11 2.95 -13.44
C GLN A 16 17.79 2.69 -14.91
N THR A 17 18.55 1.78 -15.54
CA THR A 17 18.31 1.35 -16.92
C THR A 17 17.07 0.48 -17.03
N VAL A 18 16.22 0.75 -18.03
CA VAL A 18 15.04 -0.06 -18.35
C VAL A 18 15.44 -1.12 -19.40
N PRO A 19 15.14 -2.42 -19.17
CA PRO A 19 15.43 -3.46 -20.14
C PRO A 19 14.67 -3.28 -21.47
N ILE A 20 15.40 -3.35 -22.58
CA ILE A 20 14.88 -3.23 -23.95
C ILE A 20 14.92 -4.61 -24.62
N ALA A 21 13.74 -5.09 -25.02
CA ALA A 21 13.58 -6.34 -25.77
C ALA A 21 14.15 -6.17 -27.18
N HIS A 22 13.61 -5.20 -27.91
CA HIS A 22 13.95 -4.95 -29.31
C HIS A 22 13.95 -3.46 -29.62
N VAL A 23 14.72 -3.12 -30.65
CA VAL A 23 14.65 -1.81 -31.32
C VAL A 23 14.44 -2.08 -32.81
N GLY A 24 13.58 -1.30 -33.44
CA GLY A 24 13.27 -1.38 -34.85
C GLY A 24 12.98 0.01 -35.43
N TYR A 25 12.60 0.06 -36.70
CA TYR A 25 12.30 1.33 -37.36
C TYR A 25 11.23 1.21 -38.44
N ILE A 26 10.46 2.26 -38.65
CA ILE A 26 9.46 2.32 -39.71
C ILE A 26 9.99 3.25 -40.80
N ARG A 27 10.00 2.78 -42.04
CA ARG A 27 10.38 3.56 -43.23
C ARG A 27 9.21 4.46 -43.63
N ALA A 28 9.49 5.72 -43.96
CA ALA A 28 8.49 6.66 -44.46
C ALA A 28 7.18 6.65 -43.64
N ASP A 29 7.29 6.82 -42.32
CA ASP A 29 6.18 6.68 -41.38
C ASP A 29 5.21 7.86 -41.46
N ALA A 30 4.42 7.94 -42.54
CA ALA A 30 3.50 9.05 -42.78
C ALA A 30 2.33 9.11 -41.78
N GLN A 31 2.02 7.98 -41.10
CA GLN A 31 0.91 7.85 -40.14
C GLN A 31 1.41 7.19 -38.85
N PRO A 32 2.15 7.93 -38.01
CA PRO A 32 2.81 7.36 -36.83
C PRO A 32 1.83 6.77 -35.81
N GLU A 33 0.56 7.20 -35.80
CA GLU A 33 -0.49 6.70 -34.91
C GLU A 33 -0.96 5.27 -35.27
N ALA A 34 -0.84 4.86 -36.54
CA ALA A 34 -1.45 3.63 -37.05
C ALA A 34 -0.45 2.61 -37.62
N ASN A 35 0.80 3.01 -37.85
CA ASN A 35 1.79 2.13 -38.47
C ASN A 35 2.54 1.29 -37.43
N PRO A 36 2.39 -0.05 -37.43
CA PRO A 36 3.16 -0.93 -36.57
C PRO A 36 4.62 -1.02 -37.01
N CYS A 37 5.54 -1.23 -36.06
CA CYS A 37 6.91 -1.61 -36.37
C CYS A 37 7.01 -3.09 -36.68
N SER A 38 7.42 -3.43 -37.91
CA SER A 38 7.61 -4.82 -38.37
C SER A 38 9.09 -5.23 -38.49
N THR A 39 10.03 -4.34 -38.22
CA THR A 39 11.48 -4.51 -38.48
C THR A 39 12.31 -4.62 -37.20
N PHE A 40 11.73 -5.14 -36.12
CA PHE A 40 12.44 -5.34 -34.85
C PHE A 40 13.63 -6.28 -35.01
N GLY A 41 14.72 -5.97 -34.30
CA GLY A 41 15.89 -6.84 -34.23
C GLY A 41 16.76 -6.85 -35.49
N THR A 42 16.51 -5.97 -36.45
CA THR A 42 17.39 -5.77 -37.61
C THR A 42 18.81 -5.40 -37.17
N THR A 43 19.79 -6.01 -37.83
CA THR A 43 21.22 -5.70 -37.69
C THR A 43 21.68 -4.65 -38.69
N ASP A 44 20.78 -4.14 -39.52
CA ASP A 44 21.13 -3.18 -40.57
C ASP A 44 21.41 -1.81 -39.97
N SER A 45 22.30 -1.10 -40.66
CA SER A 45 22.52 0.31 -40.40
C SER A 45 21.29 1.14 -40.78
N VAL A 46 20.89 2.06 -39.90
CA VAL A 46 19.74 2.95 -40.09
C VAL A 46 20.17 4.40 -39.97
N ALA A 47 19.99 5.15 -41.04
CA ALA A 47 19.88 6.60 -40.99
C ALA A 47 18.51 6.98 -40.39
N TRP A 48 18.45 7.50 -39.17
CA TRP A 48 17.16 7.77 -38.51
C TRP A 48 16.54 9.09 -38.98
N ASP A 49 17.34 10.15 -39.12
CA ASP A 49 16.96 11.46 -39.65
C ASP A 49 16.91 11.47 -41.19
N TYR A 50 16.33 10.44 -41.77
CA TYR A 50 16.20 10.21 -43.21
C TYR A 50 14.77 9.80 -43.54
N GLY A 51 14.21 10.33 -44.64
CA GLY A 51 13.02 9.77 -45.29
C GLY A 51 11.85 9.49 -44.35
N ASN A 52 11.56 10.45 -43.45
CA ASN A 52 10.39 10.46 -42.58
C ASN A 52 10.29 9.22 -41.66
N ARG A 53 11.41 8.70 -41.18
CA ARG A 53 11.48 7.46 -40.38
C ARG A 53 11.00 7.62 -38.93
N SER A 54 10.61 6.49 -38.35
CA SER A 54 10.41 6.35 -36.91
C SER A 54 11.38 5.33 -36.34
N LEU A 55 11.91 5.60 -35.16
CA LEU A 55 12.58 4.61 -34.31
C LEU A 55 11.54 4.04 -33.34
N VAL A 56 11.49 2.73 -33.15
CA VAL A 56 10.56 2.08 -32.22
C VAL A 56 11.33 1.21 -31.24
N ILE A 57 11.01 1.36 -29.97
CA ILE A 57 11.63 0.69 -28.83
C ILE A 57 10.56 -0.20 -28.18
N GLU A 58 10.83 -1.50 -28.10
CA GLU A 58 10.04 -2.44 -27.33
C GLU A 58 10.77 -2.77 -26.02
N PHE A 59 10.09 -2.60 -24.89
CA PHE A 59 10.59 -2.99 -23.58
C PHE A 59 10.26 -4.45 -23.28
N ASP A 60 11.03 -5.17 -22.45
CA ASP A 60 10.72 -6.58 -22.11
C ASP A 60 9.34 -6.74 -21.45
N GLN A 61 9.00 -5.79 -20.59
CA GLN A 61 7.69 -5.65 -19.97
C GLN A 61 7.25 -4.17 -20.05
N PRO A 62 5.96 -3.87 -19.89
CA PRO A 62 5.50 -2.49 -19.75
C PRO A 62 6.31 -1.77 -18.66
N ALA A 63 6.95 -0.66 -19.02
CA ALA A 63 7.90 0.02 -18.16
C ALA A 63 7.62 1.52 -18.07
N LEU A 64 7.92 2.10 -16.91
CA LEU A 64 7.97 3.56 -16.75
C LEU A 64 9.27 4.05 -17.36
N VAL A 65 9.17 4.99 -18.30
CA VAL A 65 10.29 5.60 -18.99
C VAL A 65 10.30 7.08 -18.67
N THR A 66 11.41 7.55 -18.11
CA THR A 66 11.62 8.98 -17.82
C THR A 66 12.65 9.62 -18.74
N ARG A 67 13.52 8.81 -19.34
CA ARG A 67 14.54 9.28 -20.27
C ARG A 67 14.90 8.24 -21.31
N ILE A 68 15.12 8.68 -22.54
CA ILE A 68 15.68 7.90 -23.65
C ILE A 68 16.97 8.59 -24.12
N VAL A 69 17.99 7.79 -24.37
CA VAL A 69 19.24 8.22 -25.02
C VAL A 69 19.42 7.40 -26.29
N VAL A 70 19.67 8.07 -27.41
CA VAL A 70 19.96 7.44 -28.71
C VAL A 70 21.31 7.94 -29.20
N SER A 71 22.21 7.03 -29.58
CA SER A 71 23.57 7.36 -30.01
C SER A 71 23.81 6.98 -31.47
N SER A 72 24.36 7.92 -32.24
CA SER A 72 24.84 7.68 -33.60
C SER A 72 26.30 7.26 -33.58
N ASP A 73 26.68 6.33 -34.45
CA ASP A 73 28.06 5.83 -34.61
C ASP A 73 28.54 5.81 -36.07
N LEU A 74 27.67 6.15 -37.03
CA LEU A 74 28.05 6.25 -38.43
C LEU A 74 28.53 7.65 -38.75
N LYS A 75 29.75 7.74 -39.28
CA LYS A 75 30.34 9.01 -39.72
C LYS A 75 29.70 9.46 -41.03
N THR A 76 29.04 10.61 -40.99
CA THR A 76 28.46 11.29 -42.15
C THR A 76 29.11 12.67 -42.30
N PRO A 77 29.06 13.28 -43.50
CA PRO A 77 29.52 14.65 -43.70
C PRO A 77 28.49 15.71 -43.24
N TYR A 78 27.27 15.29 -42.87
CA TYR A 78 26.15 16.17 -42.53
C TYR A 78 25.91 16.23 -41.02
N GLU A 79 25.39 17.35 -40.51
CA GLU A 79 24.87 17.43 -39.15
C GLU A 79 23.49 16.78 -39.05
N PRO A 80 23.10 16.21 -37.89
CA PRO A 80 21.78 15.61 -37.73
C PRO A 80 20.63 16.61 -37.91
N HIS A 81 19.60 16.22 -38.65
CA HIS A 81 18.39 17.03 -38.86
C HIS A 81 17.34 16.87 -37.76
N LEU A 82 17.80 16.60 -36.53
CA LEU A 82 16.94 16.33 -35.38
C LEU A 82 16.84 17.56 -34.48
N SER A 83 15.61 17.95 -34.17
CA SER A 83 15.29 19.04 -33.25
C SER A 83 14.10 18.66 -32.39
N ARG A 84 13.86 19.43 -31.33
CA ARG A 84 12.66 19.27 -30.50
C ARG A 84 11.37 19.39 -31.32
N ASP A 85 11.36 20.23 -32.35
CA ASP A 85 10.16 20.48 -33.14
C ASP A 85 9.92 19.38 -34.17
N THR A 86 10.99 18.76 -34.67
CA THR A 86 10.92 17.67 -35.67
C THR A 86 10.74 16.29 -35.05
N VAL A 87 11.13 16.09 -33.78
CA VAL A 87 10.98 14.81 -33.08
C VAL A 87 9.71 14.79 -32.23
N LYS A 88 8.86 13.77 -32.44
CA LYS A 88 7.64 13.50 -31.68
C LYS A 88 7.72 12.14 -31.00
N VAL A 89 7.16 12.05 -29.80
CA VAL A 89 7.12 10.82 -29.00
C VAL A 89 5.72 10.24 -29.07
N TYR A 90 5.62 8.94 -29.33
CA TYR A 90 4.37 8.18 -29.26
C TYR A 90 4.55 6.96 -28.38
N THR A 91 3.46 6.51 -27.76
CA THR A 91 3.43 5.31 -26.91
C THR A 91 2.39 4.34 -27.40
N SER A 92 2.63 3.05 -27.20
CA SER A 92 1.67 2.00 -27.56
C SER A 92 1.78 0.82 -26.61
N ARG A 93 0.65 0.13 -26.41
CA ARG A 93 0.58 -1.12 -25.65
C ARG A 93 0.77 -2.36 -26.52
N ASP A 94 0.45 -2.25 -27.81
CA ASP A 94 0.28 -3.40 -28.71
C ASP A 94 1.06 -3.28 -30.03
N ASN A 95 1.84 -2.20 -30.20
CA ASN A 95 2.55 -1.84 -31.42
C ASN A 95 1.62 -1.65 -32.64
N ARG A 96 0.30 -1.47 -32.47
CA ARG A 96 -0.63 -1.22 -33.58
C ARG A 96 -1.18 0.19 -33.53
N ALA A 97 -1.74 0.56 -32.38
CA ALA A 97 -2.27 1.90 -32.14
C ALA A 97 -1.30 2.67 -31.25
N TYR A 98 -0.84 3.81 -31.75
CA TYR A 98 0.07 4.71 -31.08
C TYR A 98 -0.65 6.00 -30.68
N VAL A 99 -0.42 6.43 -29.45
CA VAL A 99 -0.93 7.69 -28.91
C VAL A 99 0.22 8.68 -28.79
N ARG A 100 0.03 9.89 -29.29
CA ARG A 100 1.02 10.95 -29.19
C ARG A 100 1.19 11.41 -27.73
N TYR A 101 2.44 11.57 -27.30
CA TYR A 101 2.76 12.15 -26.00
C TYR A 101 2.80 13.68 -26.11
N GLU A 102 1.81 14.34 -25.47
CA GLU A 102 1.63 15.81 -25.56
C GLU A 102 2.21 16.58 -24.38
N LYS A 103 2.74 15.91 -23.35
CA LYS A 103 3.31 16.59 -22.17
C LYS A 103 4.70 17.16 -22.49
N PRO A 104 5.13 18.23 -21.80
CA PRO A 104 6.46 18.79 -22.00
C PRO A 104 7.57 17.77 -21.70
N PHE A 105 8.58 17.75 -22.56
CA PHE A 105 9.82 17.00 -22.36
C PHE A 105 11.02 17.85 -22.79
N SER A 106 12.19 17.47 -22.30
CA SER A 106 13.48 18.08 -22.64
C SER A 106 14.12 17.34 -23.80
N PHE A 107 14.78 18.08 -24.69
CA PHE A 107 15.48 17.56 -25.85
C PHE A 107 16.90 18.12 -25.86
N ARG A 108 17.90 17.25 -25.97
CA ARG A 108 19.31 17.66 -26.13
C ARG A 108 19.98 16.80 -27.19
N LEU A 109 20.41 17.44 -28.27
CA LEU A 109 21.30 16.83 -29.26
C LEU A 109 22.71 17.39 -29.06
N SER A 110 23.71 16.51 -28.91
CA SER A 110 25.09 16.93 -28.67
C SER A 110 26.09 15.94 -29.25
N ARG A 111 27.36 16.35 -29.41
CA ARG A 111 28.46 15.42 -29.69
C ARG A 111 28.58 14.42 -28.55
N SER A 112 28.65 13.13 -28.89
CA SER A 112 28.78 12.10 -27.86
C SER A 112 30.17 12.17 -27.22
N LYS A 113 30.22 11.91 -25.91
CA LYS A 113 31.48 11.72 -25.17
C LYS A 113 31.89 10.25 -25.11
N GLN A 114 31.04 9.34 -25.62
CA GLN A 114 31.29 7.90 -25.58
C GLN A 114 32.24 7.51 -26.71
N PRO A 115 33.27 6.67 -26.44
CA PRO A 115 34.15 6.16 -27.48
C PRO A 115 33.36 5.48 -28.61
N GLY A 116 33.68 5.84 -29.87
CA GLY A 116 33.03 5.27 -31.05
C GLY A 116 31.62 5.79 -31.36
N LYS A 117 31.07 6.69 -30.54
CA LYS A 117 29.82 7.40 -30.84
C LYS A 117 30.11 8.84 -31.27
N ILE A 118 29.31 9.36 -32.19
CA ILE A 118 29.52 10.68 -32.82
C ILE A 118 28.51 11.68 -32.27
N TRP A 119 27.23 11.31 -32.27
CA TRP A 119 26.13 12.14 -31.78
C TRP A 119 25.34 11.39 -30.72
N GLU A 120 24.79 12.13 -29.77
CA GLU A 120 23.89 11.63 -28.73
C GLU A 120 22.66 12.54 -28.67
N LEU A 121 21.49 11.92 -28.83
CA LEU A 121 20.19 12.53 -28.56
C LEU A 121 19.71 12.05 -27.19
N GLU A 122 19.43 12.99 -26.29
CA GLU A 122 18.73 12.75 -25.04
C GLU A 122 17.32 13.36 -25.09
N ILE A 123 16.32 12.54 -24.77
CA ILE A 123 14.94 12.96 -24.51
C ILE A 123 14.64 12.63 -23.04
N SER A 124 14.40 13.64 -22.21
CA SER A 124 14.20 13.48 -20.76
C SER A 124 12.97 14.24 -20.25
N GLY A 125 12.60 14.01 -18.99
CA GLY A 125 11.35 14.54 -18.43
C GLY A 125 10.11 13.79 -18.93
N LEU A 126 10.30 12.60 -19.50
CA LEU A 126 9.19 11.71 -19.82
C LEU A 126 8.58 11.19 -18.51
N SER A 127 7.32 10.79 -18.57
CA SER A 127 6.66 10.04 -17.50
C SER A 127 5.61 9.15 -18.16
N VAL A 128 6.11 8.21 -18.95
CA VAL A 128 5.27 7.34 -19.78
C VAL A 128 5.44 5.90 -19.35
N LEU A 129 4.32 5.23 -19.12
CA LEU A 129 4.26 3.82 -18.83
C LEU A 129 3.80 3.08 -20.08
N THR A 130 4.70 2.34 -20.72
CA THR A 130 4.42 1.79 -22.05
C THR A 130 5.20 0.50 -22.31
N LYS A 131 4.69 -0.32 -23.23
CA LYS A 131 5.40 -1.49 -23.77
C LYS A 131 6.21 -1.11 -25.01
N PHE A 132 5.68 -0.18 -25.81
CA PHE A 132 6.31 0.35 -27.02
C PHE A 132 6.44 1.87 -26.95
N LEU A 133 7.59 2.40 -27.33
CA LEU A 133 7.84 3.83 -27.48
C LEU A 133 8.35 4.10 -28.89
N LYS A 134 7.74 5.05 -29.59
CA LYS A 134 8.09 5.45 -30.95
C LYS A 134 8.61 6.88 -30.95
N LEU A 135 9.78 7.10 -31.54
CA LEU A 135 10.37 8.41 -31.81
C LEU A 135 10.26 8.69 -33.30
N LYS A 136 9.31 9.54 -33.68
CA LYS A 136 9.05 9.94 -35.06
C LYS A 136 9.82 11.23 -35.37
N GLN A 137 10.60 11.24 -36.45
CA GLN A 137 11.22 12.46 -36.96
C GLN A 137 10.53 12.88 -38.27
N SER A 138 10.29 14.17 -38.50
CA SER A 138 9.49 14.69 -39.64
C SER A 138 10.29 15.13 -40.88
N TYR A 139 11.60 14.91 -40.90
CA TYR A 139 12.48 15.20 -42.03
C TYR A 139 12.39 14.12 -43.10
N ASP A 140 12.03 14.50 -44.32
CA ASP A 140 11.63 13.62 -45.42
C ASP A 140 12.66 13.52 -46.57
N ALA A 141 13.75 14.30 -46.52
CA ALA A 141 14.80 14.25 -47.53
C ALA A 141 15.68 12.99 -47.44
N ALA A 142 16.56 12.85 -48.44
CA ALA A 142 17.38 11.67 -48.67
C ALA A 142 18.81 11.78 -48.11
N ASP A 143 19.25 12.93 -47.64
CA ASP A 143 20.47 13.10 -46.86
C ASP A 143 20.23 12.76 -45.39
N TYR A 144 21.30 12.44 -44.65
CA TYR A 144 21.20 12.04 -43.25
C TYR A 144 22.45 12.40 -42.46
N GLY A 145 22.26 12.86 -41.22
CA GLY A 145 23.32 13.20 -40.27
C GLY A 145 23.38 12.27 -39.06
N PHE A 146 22.35 11.46 -38.82
CA PHE A 146 22.20 10.57 -37.66
C PHE A 146 22.07 9.10 -38.08
N GLY A 147 23.22 8.45 -38.31
CA GLY A 147 23.28 7.03 -38.65
C GLY A 147 23.59 6.13 -37.45
N ILE A 148 22.92 4.98 -37.38
CA ILE A 148 23.05 3.98 -36.32
C ILE A 148 23.39 2.63 -36.95
N SER A 149 24.56 2.07 -36.64
CA SER A 149 25.03 0.79 -37.18
C SER A 149 24.34 -0.41 -36.54
N LYS A 150 23.98 -0.28 -35.25
CA LYS A 150 23.34 -1.32 -34.45
C LYS A 150 22.28 -0.72 -33.54
N LEU A 151 21.01 -0.84 -33.94
CA LEU A 151 19.89 -0.17 -33.27
C LEU A 151 19.79 -0.48 -31.78
N LYS A 152 19.88 -1.76 -31.39
CA LYS A 152 19.72 -2.16 -29.97
C LYS A 152 20.83 -1.62 -29.07
N GLU A 153 22.08 -1.57 -29.56
CA GLU A 153 23.22 -1.05 -28.80
C GLU A 153 23.23 0.48 -28.71
N ALA A 154 22.55 1.16 -29.64
CA ALA A 154 22.50 2.61 -29.72
C ALA A 154 21.44 3.25 -28.83
N VAL A 155 20.47 2.48 -28.31
CA VAL A 155 19.36 3.01 -27.52
C VAL A 155 19.48 2.57 -26.08
N GLN A 156 19.34 3.54 -25.17
CA GLN A 156 19.22 3.31 -23.75
C GLN A 156 17.95 3.97 -23.24
N ALA A 157 17.25 3.28 -22.35
CA ALA A 157 16.08 3.81 -21.66
C ALA A 157 16.36 3.82 -20.17
N PHE A 158 15.84 4.84 -19.48
CA PHE A 158 16.01 5.00 -18.05
C PHE A 158 14.67 5.28 -17.38
N SER A 159 14.60 4.86 -16.12
CA SER A 159 13.58 5.28 -15.17
C SER A 159 14.26 5.86 -13.94
N ASP A 160 13.81 7.03 -13.53
CA ASP A 160 14.18 7.60 -12.23
C ASP A 160 13.46 6.90 -11.07
N ASN A 161 12.48 6.03 -11.38
CA ASN A 161 11.75 5.15 -10.47
C ASN A 161 11.42 3.83 -11.20
N PRO A 162 12.36 2.88 -11.33
CA PRO A 162 12.12 1.62 -12.03
C PRO A 162 10.93 0.87 -11.42
N LEU A 163 10.00 0.46 -12.29
CA LEU A 163 8.96 -0.50 -11.92
C LEU A 163 9.60 -1.90 -11.85
N GLY A 164 10.20 -2.27 -10.70
CA GLY A 164 10.81 -3.59 -10.50
C GLY A 164 9.87 -4.65 -9.90
N GLY A 165 9.32 -5.54 -10.74
CA GLY A 165 8.52 -6.75 -10.39
C GLY A 165 7.16 -6.56 -9.68
N PRO A 166 6.11 -7.37 -9.94
CA PRO A 166 4.70 -7.08 -9.59
C PRO A 166 4.42 -6.59 -8.15
N VAL A 167 3.59 -5.54 -8.03
CA VAL A 167 2.93 -5.02 -6.81
C VAL A 167 1.88 -6.05 -6.46
N SER A 168 2.21 -6.88 -5.49
CA SER A 168 1.27 -7.80 -4.90
C SER A 168 1.20 -7.52 -3.40
N LEU A 169 0.01 -7.15 -2.91
CA LEU A 169 -0.28 -7.37 -1.51
C LEU A 169 -0.65 -8.84 -1.34
N ASP A 170 0.31 -9.66 -0.95
CA ASP A 170 -0.01 -11.03 -0.56
C ASP A 170 -0.39 -11.02 0.92
N GLY A 171 -1.57 -11.53 1.28
CA GLY A 171 -1.80 -11.97 2.65
C GLY A 171 -3.02 -11.45 3.42
N LEU A 172 -4.07 -10.90 2.78
CA LEU A 172 -5.30 -10.60 3.53
C LEU A 172 -6.28 -11.79 3.47
N PHE A 173 -6.31 -12.61 4.52
CA PHE A 173 -7.28 -13.69 4.62
C PHE A 173 -8.67 -13.15 5.02
N VAL A 174 -9.71 -13.54 4.28
CA VAL A 174 -11.11 -13.21 4.56
C VAL A 174 -11.95 -14.46 4.49
N GLU A 175 -12.71 -14.72 5.54
CA GLU A 175 -13.70 -15.80 5.57
C GLU A 175 -15.10 -15.17 5.69
N PRO A 176 -15.87 -15.06 4.58
CA PRO A 176 -17.24 -14.61 4.61
C PRO A 176 -18.07 -15.65 5.36
N ALA A 177 -18.62 -15.24 6.51
CA ALA A 177 -19.45 -16.14 7.31
C ALA A 177 -20.77 -16.48 6.60
N GLN A 178 -21.25 -15.62 5.68
CA GLN A 178 -22.43 -15.81 4.83
C GLN A 178 -22.28 -15.06 3.48
N PRO A 179 -22.99 -15.48 2.41
CA PRO A 179 -22.90 -14.89 1.06
C PRO A 179 -23.43 -13.45 0.93
N THR A 180 -24.12 -12.93 1.95
CA THR A 180 -24.72 -11.59 1.93
C THR A 180 -23.94 -10.64 2.84
N GLY A 181 -23.03 -9.86 2.26
CA GLY A 181 -22.25 -8.86 2.95
C GLY A 181 -21.48 -7.97 1.97
N ARG A 182 -20.91 -6.88 2.48
CA ARG A 182 -19.91 -6.10 1.74
C ARG A 182 -18.59 -6.20 2.47
N VAL A 183 -17.55 -6.52 1.72
CA VAL A 183 -16.17 -6.51 2.18
C VAL A 183 -15.55 -5.27 1.56
N VAL A 184 -15.47 -4.18 2.31
CA VAL A 184 -14.76 -3.00 1.81
C VAL A 184 -13.27 -3.21 2.05
N VAL A 185 -12.46 -3.14 0.99
CA VAL A 185 -11.00 -3.17 1.08
C VAL A 185 -10.48 -1.77 0.80
N PHE A 186 -9.96 -1.13 1.85
CA PHE A 186 -9.25 0.13 1.69
C PHE A 186 -7.86 -0.16 1.13
N VAL A 187 -7.33 0.70 0.26
CA VAL A 187 -5.98 0.55 -0.29
C VAL A 187 -5.36 1.94 -0.39
N LEU A 188 -4.48 2.30 0.55
CA LEU A 188 -3.64 3.48 0.32
C LEU A 188 -2.69 3.18 -0.83
N ILE A 189 -2.52 4.12 -1.74
CA ILE A 189 -1.50 3.99 -2.78
C ILE A 189 -0.77 5.32 -2.86
N GLN A 190 0.49 5.30 -2.46
CA GLN A 190 1.39 6.42 -2.68
C GLN A 190 2.19 6.11 -3.96
N ALA A 191 1.73 6.67 -5.07
CA ALA A 191 2.27 6.47 -6.42
C ALA A 191 2.75 7.81 -7.03
N PRO A 192 3.47 7.82 -8.16
CA PRO A 192 3.56 8.98 -9.03
C PRO A 192 2.22 9.23 -9.74
N LYS A 193 1.94 10.49 -10.14
CA LYS A 193 0.74 10.87 -10.91
C LYS A 193 0.74 10.22 -12.31
N LEU A 194 0.20 9.00 -12.42
CA LEU A 194 0.08 8.26 -13.68
C LEU A 194 -1.40 8.17 -14.12
N GLU A 195 -1.73 8.70 -15.29
CA GLU A 195 -3.07 8.63 -15.88
C GLU A 195 -3.37 7.23 -16.42
N GLY A 196 -4.47 6.60 -15.99
CA GLY A 196 -4.85 5.24 -16.40
C GLY A 196 -4.41 4.15 -15.43
N LEU A 197 -3.94 4.53 -14.24
CA LEU A 197 -3.63 3.64 -13.13
C LEU A 197 -4.93 3.10 -12.52
N ARG A 198 -5.06 1.77 -12.50
CA ARG A 198 -6.20 1.05 -11.90
C ARG A 198 -5.71 0.19 -10.75
N LEU A 199 -6.64 -0.18 -9.88
CA LEU A 199 -6.40 -1.08 -8.77
C LEU A 199 -7.28 -2.31 -8.95
N HIS A 200 -6.67 -3.47 -9.16
CA HIS A 200 -7.34 -4.76 -9.19
C HIS A 200 -7.27 -5.40 -7.81
N VAL A 201 -8.37 -6.03 -7.40
CA VAL A 201 -8.38 -6.89 -6.22
C VAL A 201 -8.76 -8.28 -6.70
N GLU A 202 -7.88 -9.22 -6.42
CA GLU A 202 -8.01 -10.63 -6.74
C GLU A 202 -8.25 -11.40 -5.44
N ALA A 203 -8.99 -12.50 -5.52
CA ALA A 203 -9.17 -13.46 -4.44
C ALA A 203 -8.66 -14.82 -4.88
N GLU A 204 -7.95 -15.50 -3.99
CA GLU A 204 -7.58 -16.89 -4.16
C GLU A 204 -8.58 -17.78 -3.43
N ASN A 205 -9.17 -18.72 -4.14
CA ASN A 205 -9.90 -19.86 -3.60
C ASN A 205 -9.13 -21.13 -3.98
N ALA A 206 -8.64 -21.86 -2.97
CA ALA A 206 -8.06 -23.22 -2.94
C ALA A 206 -7.01 -23.61 -3.99
N GLU A 207 -7.09 -23.15 -5.25
CA GLU A 207 -6.21 -23.51 -6.36
C GLU A 207 -6.04 -22.40 -7.43
N THR A 208 -6.86 -21.33 -7.45
CA THR A 208 -6.77 -20.27 -8.48
C THR A 208 -7.03 -18.86 -7.96
N TRP A 209 -6.35 -17.86 -8.56
CA TRP A 209 -6.59 -16.44 -8.33
C TRP A 209 -7.64 -15.92 -9.32
N GLU A 210 -8.81 -15.53 -8.81
CA GLU A 210 -9.87 -14.92 -9.60
C GLU A 210 -9.99 -13.43 -9.32
N ARG A 211 -10.17 -12.64 -10.38
CA ARG A 211 -10.43 -11.20 -10.27
C ARG A 211 -11.86 -10.98 -9.80
N ILE A 212 -12.01 -10.54 -8.56
CA ILE A 212 -13.31 -10.27 -7.94
C ILE A 212 -13.75 -8.82 -8.11
N SER A 213 -12.83 -7.85 -8.16
CA SER A 213 -13.16 -6.44 -8.35
C SER A 213 -12.02 -5.61 -8.95
N SER A 214 -12.36 -4.41 -9.40
CA SER A 214 -11.40 -3.37 -9.80
C SER A 214 -11.95 -1.99 -9.49
N ALA A 215 -11.11 -1.10 -8.95
CA ALA A 215 -11.39 0.33 -8.90
C ALA A 215 -10.77 1.04 -10.10
N GLU A 216 -11.54 1.95 -10.71
CA GLU A 216 -11.23 2.54 -12.02
C GLU A 216 -10.16 3.64 -11.98
N THR A 217 -9.92 4.27 -10.83
CA THR A 217 -9.00 5.41 -10.75
C THR A 217 -8.31 5.47 -9.39
N VAL A 218 -6.98 5.39 -9.42
CA VAL A 218 -6.11 5.67 -8.28
C VAL A 218 -5.61 7.10 -8.40
N THR A 219 -5.92 7.96 -7.43
CA THR A 219 -5.35 9.31 -7.36
C THR A 219 -4.07 9.28 -6.53
N PRO A 220 -2.90 9.60 -7.12
CA PRO A 220 -1.64 9.43 -6.40
C PRO A 220 -1.48 10.39 -5.22
N GLY A 221 -1.09 9.85 -4.06
CA GLY A 221 -1.02 10.58 -2.79
C GLY A 221 -2.33 10.62 -2.00
N GLN A 222 -3.40 10.01 -2.51
CA GLN A 222 -4.69 9.85 -1.83
C GLN A 222 -5.01 8.38 -1.58
N TRP A 223 -5.87 8.11 -0.59
CA TRP A 223 -6.44 6.79 -0.39
C TRP A 223 -7.35 6.44 -1.57
N SER A 224 -7.20 5.23 -2.10
CA SER A 224 -8.15 4.66 -3.06
C SER A 224 -8.95 3.58 -2.35
N GLN A 225 -10.26 3.54 -2.58
CA GLN A 225 -11.14 2.56 -1.97
C GLN A 225 -11.58 1.55 -3.03
N VAL A 226 -11.53 0.26 -2.70
CA VAL A 226 -12.18 -0.80 -3.49
C VAL A 226 -13.23 -1.46 -2.62
N THR A 227 -14.49 -1.27 -2.97
CA THR A 227 -15.57 -2.04 -2.35
C THR A 227 -15.68 -3.39 -3.06
N LEU A 228 -15.51 -4.48 -2.34
CA LEU A 228 -15.84 -5.82 -2.81
C LEU A 228 -17.28 -6.14 -2.40
N ASN A 229 -18.11 -6.46 -3.38
CA ASN A 229 -19.41 -7.04 -3.10
C ASN A 229 -19.18 -8.53 -2.74
N SER A 230 -19.57 -8.97 -1.53
CA SER A 230 -19.33 -10.35 -1.12
C SER A 230 -20.20 -11.36 -1.87
N GLU A 231 -21.18 -10.90 -2.66
CA GLU A 231 -21.95 -11.76 -3.56
C GLU A 231 -21.06 -12.54 -4.54
N LYS A 232 -19.85 -12.03 -4.82
CA LYS A 232 -18.84 -12.72 -5.64
C LYS A 232 -17.93 -13.67 -4.86
N LEU A 233 -18.04 -13.71 -3.54
CA LEU A 233 -17.30 -14.61 -2.67
C LEU A 233 -18.25 -15.71 -2.20
N THR A 234 -18.07 -16.93 -2.69
CA THR A 234 -18.80 -18.10 -2.14
C THR A 234 -18.36 -18.38 -0.70
N GLN A 235 -19.07 -19.23 0.03
CA GLN A 235 -18.72 -19.55 1.41
C GLN A 235 -17.35 -20.25 1.48
N GLY A 236 -16.38 -19.71 2.23
CA GLY A 236 -15.02 -20.25 2.35
C GLY A 236 -13.95 -19.21 2.68
N GLY A 237 -12.73 -19.64 2.99
CA GLY A 237 -11.60 -18.74 3.23
C GLY A 237 -10.95 -18.28 1.92
N TYR A 238 -10.70 -16.98 1.78
CA TYR A 238 -10.04 -16.39 0.62
C TYR A 238 -8.79 -15.63 1.02
N TRP A 239 -7.75 -15.71 0.21
CA TRP A 239 -6.66 -14.73 0.25
C TRP A 239 -6.94 -13.61 -0.73
N LEU A 240 -7.05 -12.39 -0.23
CA LEU A 240 -7.18 -11.20 -1.05
C LEU A 240 -5.81 -10.63 -1.39
N ARG A 241 -5.68 -10.19 -2.63
CA ARG A 241 -4.49 -9.55 -3.18
C ARG A 241 -4.87 -8.31 -3.96
N ALA A 242 -4.31 -7.18 -3.58
CA ALA A 242 -4.45 -5.94 -4.33
C ALA A 242 -3.26 -5.76 -5.28
N ARG A 243 -3.55 -5.52 -6.56
CA ARG A 243 -2.58 -5.29 -7.63
C ARG A 243 -2.82 -3.93 -8.26
N LEU A 244 -1.75 -3.15 -8.36
CA LEU A 244 -1.78 -1.94 -9.15
C LEU A 244 -1.57 -2.31 -10.61
N VAL A 245 -2.45 -1.87 -11.50
CA VAL A 245 -2.39 -2.22 -12.93
C VAL A 245 -2.47 -0.98 -13.81
N TYR A 246 -1.91 -1.09 -15.01
CA TYR A 246 -2.01 -0.09 -16.06
C TYR A 246 -2.44 -0.74 -17.37
N GLY A 247 -3.69 -0.54 -17.75
CA GLY A 247 -4.32 -1.44 -18.72
C GLY A 247 -4.43 -2.85 -18.12
N GLU A 248 -3.86 -3.84 -18.81
CA GLU A 248 -3.80 -5.24 -18.34
C GLU A 248 -2.45 -5.59 -17.67
N ALA A 249 -1.50 -4.65 -17.63
CA ALA A 249 -0.17 -4.90 -17.08
C ALA A 249 -0.13 -4.66 -15.57
N ILE A 250 0.40 -5.63 -14.81
CA ILE A 250 0.63 -5.51 -13.37
C ILE A 250 1.91 -4.69 -13.13
N LEU A 251 1.77 -3.60 -12.39
CA LEU A 251 2.88 -2.71 -12.01
C LEU A 251 3.60 -3.23 -10.80
N ALA A 252 4.77 -2.68 -10.49
CA ALA A 252 5.78 -3.32 -9.66
C ALA A 252 6.11 -2.67 -8.28
N GLN A 253 6.46 -3.47 -7.26
CA GLN A 253 6.52 -3.06 -5.84
C GLN A 253 7.86 -2.46 -5.36
N LYS A 254 8.99 -2.79 -5.98
CA LYS A 254 10.29 -2.56 -5.36
C LYS A 254 10.86 -1.16 -5.63
N ASP A 255 10.13 -0.13 -5.20
CA ASP A 255 10.66 1.19 -4.85
C ASP A 255 9.69 1.92 -3.88
N ALA A 256 10.29 2.67 -2.96
CA ALA A 256 9.81 3.05 -1.62
C ALA A 256 8.51 3.87 -1.49
N ALA A 257 7.72 4.04 -2.55
CA ALA A 257 6.53 4.89 -2.53
C ALA A 257 5.22 4.11 -2.26
N PHE A 258 5.09 2.85 -2.69
CA PHE A 258 3.79 2.16 -2.64
C PHE A 258 3.53 1.50 -1.29
N ARG A 259 2.87 2.21 -0.36
CA ARG A 259 2.33 1.62 0.86
C ARG A 259 0.87 1.26 0.69
N VAL A 260 0.60 -0.04 0.49
CA VAL A 260 -0.76 -0.53 0.49
C VAL A 260 -1.16 -1.02 1.87
N HIS A 261 -2.20 -0.42 2.41
CA HIS A 261 -2.83 -0.82 3.66
C HIS A 261 -4.22 -1.31 3.35
N SER A 262 -4.51 -2.58 3.65
CA SER A 262 -5.81 -3.20 3.51
C SER A 262 -6.52 -3.32 4.85
N GLU A 263 -7.77 -2.91 4.87
CA GLU A 263 -8.67 -2.99 6.01
C GLU A 263 -9.98 -3.57 5.48
N VAL A 264 -10.51 -4.61 6.13
CA VAL A 264 -11.81 -5.20 5.81
C VAL A 264 -12.85 -4.54 6.71
N ILE A 265 -13.68 -3.67 6.14
CA ILE A 265 -14.86 -3.17 6.82
C ILE A 265 -16.04 -3.99 6.32
N ARG A 266 -16.66 -4.74 7.24
CA ARG A 266 -17.98 -5.32 7.01
C ARG A 266 -18.99 -4.18 7.17
N ASP A 267 -19.82 -3.94 6.16
CA ASP A 267 -20.91 -2.96 6.28
C ASP A 267 -21.74 -3.34 7.52
N ALA A 268 -21.73 -2.47 8.53
CA ALA A 268 -22.52 -2.63 9.75
C ALA A 268 -24.01 -2.32 9.52
N GLY A 269 -24.47 -2.37 8.27
CA GLY A 269 -25.85 -2.10 7.86
C GLY A 269 -26.84 -3.15 8.35
N ASP A 270 -26.38 -4.39 8.61
CA ASP A 270 -27.19 -5.45 9.20
C ASP A 270 -26.53 -5.98 10.47
N GLY A 271 -26.47 -5.12 11.48
CA GLY A 271 -26.15 -5.50 12.85
C GLY A 271 -24.72 -6.01 13.05
N LEU A 272 -23.91 -5.25 13.78
CA LEU A 272 -22.94 -5.88 14.67
C LEU A 272 -23.75 -6.84 15.57
N ARG A 273 -23.86 -8.12 15.18
CA ARG A 273 -24.40 -9.13 16.08
C ARG A 273 -23.54 -9.04 17.32
N GLU A 274 -24.18 -8.83 18.46
CA GLU A 274 -23.48 -8.90 19.74
C GLU A 274 -22.61 -10.16 19.70
N PRO A 275 -21.32 -10.08 20.07
CA PRO A 275 -20.50 -11.28 20.15
C PRO A 275 -21.27 -12.31 20.97
N VAL A 276 -21.34 -13.55 20.48
CA VAL A 276 -21.92 -14.62 21.29
C VAL A 276 -21.07 -14.79 22.55
N PRO A 277 -21.62 -15.28 23.68
CA PRO A 277 -20.82 -15.55 24.87
C PRO A 277 -19.57 -16.39 24.53
N GLY A 278 -18.39 -15.96 25.01
CA GLY A 278 -17.08 -16.52 24.62
C GLY A 278 -16.45 -15.91 23.36
N GLY A 279 -17.15 -15.05 22.63
CA GLY A 279 -16.63 -14.28 21.49
C GLY A 279 -15.90 -13.00 21.91
N ALA A 280 -14.92 -12.59 21.12
CA ALA A 280 -14.12 -11.38 21.36
C ALA A 280 -14.36 -10.31 20.27
N LEU A 281 -14.62 -9.07 20.69
CA LEU A 281 -14.57 -7.87 19.85
C LEU A 281 -13.19 -7.24 20.00
N ILE A 282 -12.42 -7.20 18.92
CA ILE A 282 -11.10 -6.56 18.90
C ILE A 282 -11.24 -5.18 18.24
N LEU A 283 -11.07 -4.12 19.04
CA LEU A 283 -11.05 -2.74 18.57
C LEU A 283 -9.61 -2.39 18.16
N ARG A 284 -9.24 -2.76 16.93
CA ARG A 284 -7.88 -2.54 16.38
C ARG A 284 -7.69 -1.18 15.70
N ASP A 285 -8.76 -0.48 15.32
CA ASP A 285 -8.68 0.82 14.61
C ASP A 285 -9.79 1.80 15.02
N LEU A 286 -9.70 2.30 16.26
CA LEU A 286 -10.59 3.31 16.84
C LEU A 286 -10.66 4.72 16.18
N PRO A 287 -9.82 5.20 15.24
CA PRO A 287 -9.87 6.62 14.83
C PRO A 287 -10.67 7.02 13.56
N ARG A 288 -11.36 6.14 12.83
CA ARG A 288 -11.80 6.46 11.44
C ARG A 288 -13.26 6.92 11.20
N TRP A 289 -13.99 7.37 12.22
CA TRP A 289 -15.39 7.82 12.05
C TRP A 289 -15.58 9.31 12.44
N CYS A 290 -15.16 10.23 11.56
CA CYS A 290 -15.53 11.66 11.54
C CYS A 290 -15.52 12.10 10.06
N GLU A 291 -16.51 12.75 9.44
CA GLU A 291 -17.55 13.69 9.88
C GLU A 291 -18.89 13.47 9.16
N GLY A 292 -19.99 13.87 9.80
CA GLY A 292 -21.25 14.24 9.14
C GLY A 292 -22.21 13.12 8.78
N GLY A 293 -22.97 12.63 9.77
CA GLY A 293 -24.16 11.79 9.54
C GLY A 293 -24.46 10.90 10.73
N GLU A 294 -25.67 10.97 11.28
CA GLU A 294 -26.10 10.14 12.40
C GLU A 294 -26.12 8.65 12.01
N GLY A 295 -25.30 7.87 12.71
CA GLY A 295 -25.21 6.41 12.59
C GLY A 295 -24.03 5.87 13.40
N PHE A 296 -24.26 5.59 14.68
CA PHE A 296 -23.29 5.08 15.68
C PHE A 296 -22.06 5.97 15.98
N THR A 297 -21.89 6.41 17.24
CA THR A 297 -20.84 7.39 17.60
C THR A 297 -19.90 6.85 18.68
N TYR A 298 -18.66 6.51 18.30
CA TYR A 298 -17.51 6.57 19.22
C TYR A 298 -17.05 8.02 19.28
N ARG A 299 -17.10 8.67 20.45
CA ARG A 299 -16.69 10.07 20.60
C ARG A 299 -15.29 10.14 21.22
N LEU A 300 -14.28 10.41 20.40
CA LEU A 300 -12.91 10.69 20.85
C LEU A 300 -12.77 12.18 21.19
N THR A 301 -12.22 12.50 22.36
CA THR A 301 -11.96 13.89 22.79
C THR A 301 -10.57 14.00 23.40
N GLY A 302 -9.60 14.59 22.69
CA GLY A 302 -8.25 14.87 23.20
C GLY A 302 -7.19 15.14 22.11
N PRO A 303 -6.01 15.69 22.46
CA PRO A 303 -4.87 15.84 21.55
C PRO A 303 -4.25 14.46 21.27
N MET A 304 -4.05 14.12 19.99
CA MET A 304 -3.57 12.80 19.57
C MET A 304 -2.62 12.89 18.37
N ALA A 305 -1.54 12.11 18.36
CA ALA A 305 -0.66 11.91 17.21
C ALA A 305 -0.91 10.55 16.55
N ARG A 306 -0.97 10.51 15.21
CA ARG A 306 -1.39 9.34 14.43
C ARG A 306 -0.18 8.51 13.96
N ALA A 307 -0.08 7.25 14.39
CA ALA A 307 0.88 6.27 13.85
C ALA A 307 0.21 4.91 13.67
N CYS A 308 0.34 4.32 12.47
CA CYS A 308 -0.50 3.26 11.88
C CYS A 308 -0.52 1.86 12.56
N ARG A 309 -0.42 1.73 13.90
CA ARG A 309 -0.59 0.44 14.62
C ARG A 309 -1.16 0.59 16.04
N GLY A 310 -1.98 1.60 16.32
CA GLY A 310 -2.59 1.79 17.64
C GLY A 310 -2.92 3.24 18.01
N LEU A 311 -3.48 3.42 19.20
CA LEU A 311 -3.86 4.70 19.81
C LEU A 311 -2.69 5.25 20.64
N ALA A 312 -2.01 6.29 20.14
CA ALA A 312 -1.02 7.02 20.91
C ALA A 312 -1.70 8.10 21.77
N LEU A 313 -1.67 7.92 23.08
CA LEU A 313 -2.18 8.83 24.09
C LEU A 313 -1.04 9.72 24.59
N ASP A 314 -1.12 11.03 24.41
CA ASP A 314 -0.18 11.95 25.06
C ASP A 314 -0.31 11.92 26.59
N LYS A 315 0.66 12.49 27.31
CA LYS A 315 0.59 12.59 28.77
C LYS A 315 -0.68 13.34 29.19
N GLY A 316 -1.51 12.69 30.00
CA GLY A 316 -2.80 13.22 30.47
C GLY A 316 -3.95 13.07 29.47
N ALA A 317 -3.68 12.57 28.25
CA ALA A 317 -4.72 12.32 27.27
C ALA A 317 -5.72 11.27 27.79
N THR A 318 -6.98 11.48 27.43
CA THR A 318 -8.11 10.63 27.80
C THR A 318 -8.85 10.26 26.52
N VAL A 319 -9.20 8.99 26.38
CA VAL A 319 -9.98 8.47 25.26
C VAL A 319 -11.19 7.74 25.80
N THR A 320 -12.36 8.08 25.28
CA THR A 320 -13.64 7.48 25.66
C THR A 320 -14.13 6.60 24.52
N LEU A 321 -14.38 5.34 24.83
CA LEU A 321 -14.86 4.29 23.96
C LEU A 321 -16.28 3.93 24.40
N LYS A 322 -17.23 3.89 23.47
CA LYS A 322 -18.59 3.44 23.74
C LYS A 322 -18.83 2.15 22.94
N PRO A 323 -18.58 0.97 23.53
CA PRO A 323 -18.81 -0.31 22.86
C PRO A 323 -20.26 -0.43 22.39
N PRO A 324 -20.51 -1.07 21.24
CA PRO A 324 -21.81 -1.10 20.60
C PRO A 324 -22.73 -2.20 21.14
N ALA A 325 -22.52 -2.68 22.37
CA ALA A 325 -23.17 -3.90 22.84
C ALA A 325 -23.67 -3.81 24.28
N THR A 326 -24.78 -4.51 24.55
CA THR A 326 -25.34 -4.67 25.89
C THR A 326 -24.79 -5.95 26.55
N GLY A 327 -24.82 -6.01 27.88
CA GLY A 327 -24.33 -7.14 28.66
C GLY A 327 -22.91 -6.97 29.19
N GLU A 328 -22.41 -7.98 29.89
CA GLU A 328 -21.11 -7.92 30.56
C GLU A 328 -19.95 -8.41 29.69
N TYR A 329 -18.83 -7.71 29.80
CA TYR A 329 -17.62 -7.95 29.03
C TYR A 329 -16.39 -7.88 29.92
N ALA A 330 -15.45 -8.79 29.69
CA ALA A 330 -14.08 -8.66 30.15
C ALA A 330 -13.28 -7.75 29.18
N VAL A 331 -12.52 -6.81 29.73
CA VAL A 331 -11.69 -5.86 28.98
C VAL A 331 -10.23 -6.25 29.05
N TYR A 332 -9.59 -6.33 27.90
CA TYR A 332 -8.14 -6.44 27.77
C TYR A 332 -7.61 -5.22 27.01
N VAL A 333 -6.53 -4.65 27.50
CA VAL A 333 -5.83 -3.53 26.86
C VAL A 333 -4.45 -4.02 26.46
N ALA A 334 -4.16 -3.95 25.17
CA ALA A 334 -2.85 -4.24 24.66
C ALA A 334 -1.99 -2.98 24.66
N LEU A 335 -0.84 -3.04 25.33
CA LEU A 335 0.11 -1.94 25.39
C LEU A 335 1.36 -2.30 24.60
N ASP A 336 1.89 -1.34 23.84
CA ASP A 336 3.24 -1.48 23.32
C ASP A 336 4.24 -1.30 24.51
N ASN A 337 5.28 -2.12 24.57
CA ASN A 337 6.38 -1.96 25.53
C ASN A 337 7.42 -0.98 24.92
N PRO A 338 8.11 -0.07 25.66
CA PRO A 338 8.09 0.19 27.11
C PRO A 338 7.36 1.48 27.49
N TRP A 339 6.07 1.56 27.17
CA TRP A 339 5.26 2.74 27.46
C TRP A 339 4.63 2.68 28.87
N PRO A 340 4.29 3.81 29.52
CA PRO A 340 3.76 3.85 30.89
C PRO A 340 2.34 3.28 31.00
N ASN A 341 1.90 3.10 32.25
CA ASN A 341 0.60 2.55 32.66
C ASN A 341 -0.59 3.26 31.99
N VAL A 342 -1.68 2.52 31.71
CA VAL A 342 -2.97 3.08 31.27
C VAL A 342 -3.99 2.92 32.40
N LYS A 343 -4.69 3.99 32.75
CA LYS A 343 -5.87 3.93 33.60
C LYS A 343 -7.09 3.62 32.74
N VAL A 344 -7.83 2.58 33.11
CA VAL A 344 -9.03 2.12 32.42
C VAL A 344 -10.20 2.30 33.37
N LYS A 345 -11.24 3.04 32.97
CA LYS A 345 -12.43 3.30 33.81
C LYS A 345 -13.71 3.05 33.04
N TRP A 346 -14.76 2.58 33.72
CA TRP A 346 -16.12 2.55 33.18
C TRP A 346 -17.10 2.61 34.34
N GLY A 347 -17.99 3.60 34.31
CA GLY A 347 -18.94 3.84 35.41
C GLY A 347 -18.22 4.16 36.72
N SER A 348 -18.59 3.47 37.80
CA SER A 348 -17.91 3.54 39.10
C SER A 348 -16.64 2.67 39.19
N TYR A 349 -16.41 1.80 38.20
CA TYR A 349 -15.23 0.95 38.15
C TYR A 349 -14.02 1.68 37.54
N GLY A 350 -12.85 1.43 38.12
CA GLY A 350 -11.57 1.93 37.63
C GLY A 350 -10.43 1.00 37.97
N ALA A 351 -9.66 0.60 36.96
CA ALA A 351 -8.44 -0.17 37.10
C ALA A 351 -7.25 0.62 36.55
N THR A 352 -6.06 0.37 37.10
CA THR A 352 -4.81 0.84 36.49
C THR A 352 -4.10 -0.37 35.93
N VAL A 353 -3.99 -0.43 34.61
CA VAL A 353 -3.21 -1.44 33.90
C VAL A 353 -1.75 -1.01 33.94
N LEU A 354 -0.92 -1.79 34.63
CA LEU A 354 0.51 -1.53 34.75
C LEU A 354 1.26 -2.15 33.58
N ALA A 355 2.11 -1.37 32.92
CA ALA A 355 2.97 -1.88 31.83
C ALA A 355 4.01 -2.90 32.33
N THR A 356 4.28 -2.93 33.63
CA THR A 356 5.21 -3.86 34.28
C THR A 356 4.58 -5.17 34.71
N GLN A 357 3.29 -5.41 34.46
CA GLN A 357 2.63 -6.66 34.80
C GLN A 357 2.98 -7.73 33.76
N SER A 358 4.21 -8.24 33.84
CA SER A 358 4.74 -9.30 32.98
C SER A 358 4.25 -10.67 33.48
N ASP A 359 3.05 -11.07 33.09
CA ASP A 359 2.60 -12.43 33.43
C ASP A 359 3.04 -13.44 32.34
N TRP A 360 3.31 -13.04 31.09
CA TRP A 360 3.80 -13.96 30.03
C TRP A 360 4.69 -13.29 28.96
N PRO A 361 5.83 -13.90 28.56
CA PRO A 361 6.61 -13.46 27.40
C PRO A 361 5.95 -13.99 26.11
N VAL A 362 5.35 -13.11 25.32
CA VAL A 362 4.88 -13.46 23.96
C VAL A 362 5.92 -12.96 22.96
N ALA A 363 6.37 -13.85 22.06
CA ALA A 363 7.41 -13.60 21.04
C ALA A 363 7.07 -12.48 20.02
N GLY A 364 5.92 -11.82 20.14
CA GLY A 364 5.43 -10.78 19.24
C GLY A 364 5.50 -9.33 19.78
N GLY A 365 5.98 -9.10 21.02
CA GLY A 365 6.24 -7.75 21.55
C GLY A 365 5.01 -6.90 21.93
N VAL A 366 3.78 -7.41 21.77
CA VAL A 366 2.54 -6.77 22.23
C VAL A 366 1.93 -7.62 23.34
N GLN A 367 1.68 -7.04 24.52
CA GLN A 367 1.11 -7.72 25.68
C GLN A 367 -0.30 -7.23 25.94
N GLU A 368 -1.26 -8.16 26.08
CA GLU A 368 -2.62 -7.88 26.52
C GLU A 368 -2.71 -7.96 28.04
N HIS A 369 -3.28 -6.92 28.66
CA HIS A 369 -3.52 -6.89 30.10
C HIS A 369 -5.01 -6.81 30.41
N PHE A 370 -5.47 -7.65 31.33
CA PHE A 370 -6.84 -7.60 31.83
C PHE A 370 -7.05 -6.32 32.64
N ALA A 371 -8.06 -5.53 32.24
CA ALA A 371 -8.43 -4.28 32.89
C ALA A 371 -9.65 -4.43 33.82
N GLY A 372 -10.46 -5.49 33.67
CA GLY A 372 -11.63 -5.78 34.50
C GLY A 372 -12.86 -6.15 33.68
N CYS A 373 -14.01 -6.31 34.36
CA CYS A 373 -15.28 -6.69 33.73
C CYS A 373 -16.38 -5.65 33.98
N GLY A 374 -17.31 -5.51 33.04
CA GLY A 374 -18.57 -4.82 33.30
C GLY A 374 -19.47 -4.61 32.09
N ASP A 375 -20.62 -3.98 32.37
CA ASP A 375 -21.65 -3.66 31.38
C ASP A 375 -21.45 -2.26 30.79
N PHE A 376 -21.03 -2.22 29.54
CA PHE A 376 -20.71 -0.99 28.82
C PHE A 376 -21.93 -0.22 28.31
N SER A 377 -23.13 -0.77 28.44
CA SER A 377 -24.36 0.00 28.19
C SER A 377 -24.59 1.07 29.26
N LYS A 378 -24.07 0.86 30.48
CA LYS A 378 -24.26 1.74 31.64
C LYS A 378 -23.28 2.91 31.67
N ALA A 379 -22.08 2.74 31.12
CA ALA A 379 -21.08 3.79 31.05
C ALA A 379 -20.01 3.46 29.99
N PRO A 380 -19.44 4.49 29.33
CA PRO A 380 -18.38 4.28 28.37
C PRO A 380 -17.07 3.85 29.06
N LEU A 381 -16.23 3.13 28.32
CA LEU A 381 -14.88 2.77 28.69
C LEU A 381 -13.95 3.97 28.45
N VAL A 382 -13.15 4.34 29.44
CA VAL A 382 -12.27 5.51 29.43
C VAL A 382 -10.84 5.04 29.65
N LEU A 383 -9.97 5.28 28.66
CA LEU A 383 -8.53 5.06 28.73
C LEU A 383 -7.84 6.38 29.01
N GLN A 384 -6.97 6.44 30.01
CA GLN A 384 -6.23 7.64 30.38
C GLN A 384 -4.75 7.30 30.54
N SER A 385 -3.86 8.14 30.00
CA SER A 385 -2.42 7.98 30.18
C SER A 385 -1.87 8.93 31.26
N PRO A 386 -1.78 8.53 32.55
CA PRO A 386 -1.38 9.43 33.63
C PRO A 386 0.13 9.77 33.65
N GLY A 387 0.99 8.88 33.15
CA GLY A 387 2.43 8.88 33.45
C GLY A 387 3.34 9.41 32.33
N GLY A 388 2.85 9.49 31.09
CA GLY A 388 3.65 9.84 29.91
C GLY A 388 2.92 9.50 28.62
N PRO A 389 3.52 9.69 27.44
CA PRO A 389 2.92 9.19 26.20
C PRO A 389 2.76 7.67 26.30
N THR A 390 1.58 7.12 26.02
CA THR A 390 1.34 5.66 26.01
C THR A 390 0.72 5.24 24.70
N ARG A 391 1.11 4.05 24.22
CA ARG A 391 0.53 3.48 23.02
C ARG A 391 -0.30 2.25 23.35
N VAL A 392 -1.59 2.34 23.07
CA VAL A 392 -2.54 1.23 23.16
C VAL A 392 -2.68 0.62 21.77
N SER A 393 -2.16 -0.60 21.57
CA SER A 393 -2.16 -1.28 20.27
C SER A 393 -3.59 -1.68 19.88
N HIS A 394 -4.35 -2.23 20.84
CA HIS A 394 -5.77 -2.55 20.68
C HIS A 394 -6.48 -2.72 22.03
N VAL A 395 -7.81 -2.70 22.02
CA VAL A 395 -8.66 -3.09 23.15
C VAL A 395 -9.49 -4.30 22.74
N ARG A 396 -9.44 -5.38 23.52
CA ARG A 396 -10.27 -6.57 23.31
C ARG A 396 -11.38 -6.60 24.35
N LEU A 397 -12.62 -6.78 23.92
CA LEU A 397 -13.79 -6.97 24.76
C LEU A 397 -14.30 -8.40 24.56
N ALA A 398 -14.20 -9.25 25.58
CA ALA A 398 -14.71 -10.62 25.55
C ALA A 398 -16.06 -10.68 26.26
N ARG A 399 -17.12 -11.13 25.57
CA ARG A 399 -18.45 -11.20 26.20
C ARG A 399 -18.51 -12.34 27.20
N LEU A 400 -18.98 -12.03 28.40
CA LEU A 400 -19.19 -13.00 29.46
C LEU A 400 -20.56 -13.70 29.30
N THR A 401 -20.59 -15.00 29.52
CA THR A 401 -21.82 -15.74 29.85
C THR A 401 -22.37 -15.26 31.21
N PRO A 402 -23.65 -15.52 31.54
CA PRO A 402 -24.19 -15.18 32.86
C PRO A 402 -23.39 -15.79 34.03
N ALA A 403 -22.89 -17.02 33.89
CA ALA A 403 -22.07 -17.66 34.92
C ALA A 403 -20.69 -16.99 35.06
N GLU A 404 -20.08 -16.62 33.94
CA GLU A 404 -18.80 -15.88 33.92
C GLU A 404 -18.93 -14.46 34.48
N ALA A 405 -20.05 -13.79 34.21
CA ALA A 405 -20.41 -12.50 34.78
C ALA A 405 -20.55 -12.59 36.31
N GLU A 406 -21.30 -13.59 36.79
CA GLU A 406 -21.44 -13.87 38.22
C GLU A 406 -20.08 -14.12 38.89
N LEU A 407 -19.21 -14.92 38.25
CA LEU A 407 -17.84 -15.18 38.72
C LEU A 407 -16.96 -13.92 38.68
N ALA A 408 -17.10 -13.07 37.66
CA ALA A 408 -16.34 -11.83 37.54
C ALA A 408 -16.70 -10.81 38.63
N HIS A 409 -17.94 -10.84 39.11
CA HIS A 409 -18.43 -10.00 40.19
C HIS A 409 -18.31 -10.65 41.58
N TYR A 410 -17.87 -11.90 41.66
CA TYR A 410 -17.68 -12.59 42.92
C TYR A 410 -16.64 -11.88 43.77
N GLN A 411 -17.07 -11.30 44.90
CA GLN A 411 -16.16 -10.83 45.94
C GLN A 411 -15.73 -12.05 46.75
N PRO A 412 -14.45 -12.43 46.71
CA PRO A 412 -14.00 -13.59 47.46
C PRO A 412 -14.19 -13.34 48.94
N ASP A 413 -14.86 -14.28 49.61
CA ASP A 413 -14.86 -14.33 51.07
C ASP A 413 -13.39 -14.46 51.52
N PRO A 414 -12.85 -13.48 52.27
CA PRO A 414 -11.47 -13.53 52.76
C PRO A 414 -11.17 -14.79 53.56
N ALA A 415 -12.19 -15.43 54.15
CA ALA A 415 -12.07 -16.65 54.92
C ALA A 415 -12.04 -17.94 54.05
N ALA A 416 -12.56 -17.89 52.81
CA ALA A 416 -12.77 -19.08 51.98
C ALA A 416 -11.61 -19.41 51.02
N ASN A 417 -10.58 -18.57 50.95
CA ASN A 417 -9.38 -18.74 50.11
C ASN A 417 -9.70 -19.07 48.63
N ARG A 418 -10.79 -18.49 48.09
CA ARG A 418 -11.21 -18.63 46.69
C ARG A 418 -10.74 -17.42 45.89
N ARG A 419 -10.20 -17.63 44.68
CA ARG A 419 -9.97 -16.56 43.69
C ARG A 419 -10.22 -17.07 42.28
N VAL A 420 -10.85 -16.24 41.46
CA VAL A 420 -11.09 -16.49 40.04
C VAL A 420 -9.96 -15.82 39.24
N ILE A 421 -9.29 -16.56 38.37
CA ILE A 421 -8.29 -16.00 37.44
C ILE A 421 -8.85 -16.08 36.02
N TYR A 422 -8.75 -14.97 35.30
CA TYR A 422 -9.04 -14.92 33.87
C TYR A 422 -7.73 -15.05 33.10
N ASN A 423 -7.63 -16.05 32.22
CA ASN A 423 -6.51 -16.18 31.28
C ASN A 423 -6.99 -16.06 29.83
N ASN A 424 -6.07 -16.09 28.86
CA ASN A 424 -6.43 -15.93 27.44
C ASN A 424 -7.30 -17.08 26.89
N ASP A 425 -7.43 -18.19 27.61
CA ASP A 425 -8.16 -19.40 27.20
C ASP A 425 -9.54 -19.54 27.88
N GLY A 426 -9.93 -18.60 28.75
CA GLY A 426 -11.22 -18.57 29.44
C GLY A 426 -11.13 -18.45 30.97
N PHE A 427 -12.20 -18.89 31.66
CA PHE A 427 -12.23 -18.93 33.12
C PHE A 427 -11.54 -20.20 33.64
N THR A 428 -10.55 -20.02 34.51
CA THR A 428 -10.06 -21.11 35.37
C THR A 428 -10.37 -20.79 36.83
N GLU A 429 -11.28 -21.55 37.43
CA GLU A 429 -11.52 -21.48 38.87
C GLU A 429 -10.43 -22.27 39.60
N LEU A 430 -9.61 -21.60 40.42
CA LEU A 430 -8.56 -22.24 41.19
C LEU A 430 -9.01 -22.45 42.64
N TRP A 431 -9.05 -23.72 43.05
CA TRP A 431 -9.41 -24.13 44.40
C TRP A 431 -8.16 -24.38 45.26
N GLY A 432 -8.17 -23.89 46.52
CA GLY A 432 -7.29 -24.40 47.58
C GLY A 432 -5.79 -24.09 47.46
N VAL A 433 -5.39 -23.07 46.69
CA VAL A 433 -3.97 -22.71 46.56
C VAL A 433 -3.47 -22.04 47.85
N LYS A 434 -2.61 -22.76 48.58
CA LYS A 434 -2.00 -22.28 49.84
C LYS A 434 -0.83 -21.33 49.64
N ASN A 435 -0.21 -21.33 48.46
CA ASN A 435 0.95 -20.50 48.15
C ASN A 435 0.86 -19.97 46.71
N TRP A 436 0.35 -18.75 46.59
CA TRP A 436 -0.06 -18.15 45.31
C TRP A 436 1.11 -17.78 44.40
N ASP A 437 2.26 -17.40 44.95
CA ASP A 437 3.47 -17.08 44.17
C ASP A 437 4.05 -18.32 43.45
N LYS A 438 3.55 -19.52 43.74
CA LYS A 438 3.92 -20.78 43.06
C LYS A 438 2.88 -21.30 42.07
N ALA A 439 1.62 -20.88 42.19
CA ALA A 439 0.54 -21.30 41.30
C ALA A 439 0.33 -20.33 40.13
N ARG A 440 0.75 -19.09 40.34
CA ARG A 440 0.98 -18.06 39.34
C ARG A 440 2.33 -18.28 38.69
#